data_AF-A0A2P4X082-F1
#
_entry.id   AF-A0A2P4X082-F1
#
_cell.length_a   1.000
_cell.length_b   1.000
_cell.length_c   1.000
_cell.angle_alpha   90.00
_cell.angle_beta   90.00
_cell.angle_gamma   90.00
#
_symmetry.space_group_name_H-M   'P 1'
#
loop_
_entity.id
_entity.type
_entity.pdbx_description
1 polymer ?
#
loop_
_entity_poly.entity_id
_entity_poly.type
_entity_poly.pdbx_seq_one_letter_code
_entity_poly.pdbx_strand_id
1 'polypeptide(L)'
;MQGYHFLLVLVATFLITSGGQETTATDQARTFTNSIVAATSTKRFLRADKLAAESYAFDDIDSGDNGGDVMKDTKADSSNVNNPQERAGEVAALQKLNSLKTLRKTFSRTMSRASNSFSDKVSPLLSMKGKVQVWSNNGKSIDFVKKQLKLDLLTGDELTQALKHYDNFVTLQLPVWTRNKLTPDEVLAQLGLQGLSGTALISNRDFKHYDNFMKTQILVWGKEDLPVDDAVVLLGLNTLTGNARKDAANYKYYEEFLGNQLVKWLENGDEVDDVLARLKLNFIKAKLRVWAMKDVDPTTVQNKLGMGGLQGEALERHPNYKFLDRYIRKRFTYQEDGMLKQGLTTFDIWKMLEVHRIKNTVRKSSTTFAAYKRYVNKMDDYIIWLKKNNYEIPDLRSKDATPEELWEKTLIWTSAKRPDWYVKYSLGLDGLGENLLKEAPTLGLYNYYREGMKLPPIASTR
;
A
#
# COMPACT_ATOMS: atom_id res chain seq x y z
N MET A 1 -15.55 15.59 -5.50
CA MET A 1 -14.39 15.30 -6.37
C MET A 1 -13.18 16.22 -6.15
N GLN A 2 -13.28 17.37 -5.46
CA GLN A 2 -12.15 18.31 -5.34
C GLN A 2 -11.03 17.90 -4.36
N GLY A 3 -11.30 17.07 -3.34
CA GLY A 3 -10.31 16.75 -2.29
C GLY A 3 -9.20 15.78 -2.71
N TYR A 4 -9.53 14.69 -3.41
CA TYR A 4 -8.53 13.74 -3.95
C TYR A 4 -7.54 14.37 -4.94
N HIS A 5 -7.97 15.42 -5.67
CA HIS A 5 -7.10 16.21 -6.53
C HIS A 5 -6.06 16.98 -5.70
N PHE A 6 -6.40 17.49 -4.53
CA PHE A 6 -5.49 18.26 -3.69
C PHE A 6 -4.36 17.38 -3.14
N LEU A 7 -4.68 16.18 -2.65
CA LEU A 7 -3.68 15.22 -2.16
C LEU A 7 -2.74 14.74 -3.29
N LEU A 8 -3.29 14.46 -4.48
CA LEU A 8 -2.49 14.03 -5.62
C LEU A 8 -1.62 15.14 -6.21
N VAL A 9 -2.11 16.39 -6.22
CA VAL A 9 -1.33 17.56 -6.63
C VAL A 9 -0.19 17.79 -5.63
N LEU A 10 -0.46 17.76 -4.31
CA LEU A 10 0.58 17.89 -3.28
C LEU A 10 1.68 16.83 -3.40
N VAL A 11 1.30 15.55 -3.55
CA VAL A 11 2.28 14.46 -3.75
C VAL A 11 3.07 14.66 -5.04
N ALA A 12 2.43 15.07 -6.14
CA ALA A 12 3.10 15.30 -7.42
C ALA A 12 4.07 16.49 -7.36
N THR A 13 3.69 17.60 -6.72
CA THR A 13 4.56 18.78 -6.57
C THR A 13 5.79 18.47 -5.72
N PHE A 14 5.64 17.67 -4.65
CA PHE A 14 6.75 17.33 -3.76
C PHE A 14 7.73 16.31 -4.36
N LEU A 15 7.22 15.37 -5.18
CA LEU A 15 8.05 14.44 -5.95
C LEU A 15 8.90 15.14 -7.02
N ILE A 16 8.44 16.28 -7.54
CA ILE A 16 9.19 17.08 -8.51
C ILE A 16 10.31 17.89 -7.83
N THR A 17 10.13 18.31 -6.57
CA THR A 17 11.11 19.12 -5.83
C THR A 17 12.17 18.33 -5.07
N SER A 18 11.94 17.05 -4.78
CA SER A 18 12.88 16.19 -4.01
C SER A 18 13.89 15.42 -4.87
N GLY A 19 13.82 15.50 -6.20
CA GLY A 19 14.72 14.80 -7.13
C GLY A 19 16.15 15.36 -7.24
N GLY A 20 16.66 16.04 -6.21
CA GLY A 20 17.95 16.72 -6.27
C GLY A 20 18.62 16.89 -4.93
N GLN A 21 19.02 15.79 -4.27
CA GLN A 21 20.14 15.77 -3.34
C GLN A 21 20.52 14.33 -2.97
N GLU A 22 21.57 13.80 -3.62
CA GLU A 22 22.31 12.63 -3.15
C GLU A 22 23.44 13.11 -2.22
N THR A 23 23.47 12.63 -0.99
CA THR A 23 24.66 12.68 -0.13
C THR A 23 25.00 11.28 0.37
N THR A 24 26.26 10.94 0.19
CA THR A 24 26.92 9.69 0.55
C THR A 24 27.21 9.62 2.05
N ALA A 25 26.93 8.48 2.68
CA ALA A 25 27.53 8.13 3.97
C ALA A 25 27.64 6.61 4.16
N THR A 26 28.78 6.25 4.74
CA THR A 26 29.44 4.95 4.90
C THR A 26 28.80 4.04 5.94
N ASP A 27 28.74 2.73 5.65
CA ASP A 27 28.30 1.69 6.58
C ASP A 27 29.48 0.98 7.29
N GLN A 28 29.30 0.76 8.60
CA GLN A 28 30.16 -0.06 9.46
C GLN A 28 29.58 -1.47 9.61
N ALA A 29 30.44 -2.46 9.39
CA ALA A 29 30.16 -3.88 9.48
C ALA A 29 29.78 -4.35 10.89
N ARG A 30 28.82 -5.29 10.97
CA ARG A 30 28.67 -6.21 12.10
C ARG A 30 28.52 -7.65 11.60
N THR A 31 29.51 -8.44 11.97
CA THR A 31 29.64 -9.89 11.83
C THR A 31 28.69 -10.61 12.78
N PHE A 32 27.96 -11.62 12.29
CA PHE A 32 27.53 -12.75 13.12
C PHE A 32 27.61 -14.06 12.33
N THR A 33 28.54 -14.90 12.76
CA THR A 33 28.66 -16.32 12.42
C THR A 33 27.50 -17.12 13.01
N ASN A 34 26.94 -18.08 12.27
CA ASN A 34 26.61 -19.38 12.86
C ASN A 34 26.47 -20.50 11.82
N SER A 35 26.80 -21.68 12.32
CA SER A 35 27.31 -22.85 11.62
C SER A 35 26.21 -23.83 11.22
N ILE A 36 26.57 -24.64 10.21
CA ILE A 36 25.85 -25.68 9.51
C ILE A 36 25.61 -26.90 10.41
N VAL A 37 24.43 -27.55 10.31
CA VAL A 37 24.34 -29.02 10.32
C VAL A 37 23.25 -29.47 9.34
N ALA A 38 23.65 -30.34 8.41
CA ALA A 38 22.82 -31.00 7.42
C ALA A 38 22.26 -32.34 7.94
N ALA A 39 21.09 -32.73 7.46
CA ALA A 39 20.64 -34.12 7.46
C ALA A 39 19.86 -34.45 6.17
N THR A 40 20.46 -35.36 5.39
CA THR A 40 19.94 -36.20 4.30
C THR A 40 18.88 -37.19 4.84
N SER A 41 17.97 -37.86 4.12
CA SER A 41 17.63 -38.10 2.70
C SER A 41 16.26 -38.83 2.65
N THR A 42 15.59 -38.80 1.49
CA THR A 42 14.92 -39.93 0.76
C THR A 42 13.43 -39.75 0.40
N LYS A 43 13.17 -39.98 -0.89
CA LYS A 43 11.98 -39.76 -1.74
C LYS A 43 10.79 -40.71 -1.48
N ARG A 44 9.55 -40.22 -1.73
CA ARG A 44 8.55 -40.78 -2.67
C ARG A 44 7.34 -39.83 -2.88
N PHE A 45 6.85 -39.80 -4.11
CA PHE A 45 5.86 -38.87 -4.68
C PHE A 45 4.41 -39.05 -4.17
N LEU A 46 3.67 -37.94 -3.99
CA LEU A 46 2.39 -37.60 -4.66
C LEU A 46 1.67 -36.40 -4.00
N ARG A 47 1.10 -35.52 -4.85
CA ARG A 47 0.03 -34.53 -4.61
C ARG A 47 0.35 -33.22 -3.86
N ALA A 48 -0.29 -32.17 -4.37
CA ALA A 48 -0.15 -30.77 -4.02
C ALA A 48 -0.50 -30.49 -2.55
N ASP A 49 0.40 -29.79 -1.85
CA ASP A 49 0.04 -28.96 -0.70
C ASP A 49 1.00 -27.78 -0.53
N LYS A 50 0.37 -26.60 -0.46
CA LYS A 50 0.67 -25.45 0.40
C LYS A 50 2.10 -25.36 0.97
N LEU A 51 2.97 -24.61 0.29
CA LEU A 51 4.25 -24.19 0.86
C LEU A 51 4.13 -22.81 1.52
N ALA A 52 4.53 -22.79 2.80
CA ALA A 52 4.72 -21.60 3.61
C ALA A 52 5.83 -20.73 3.00
N ALA A 53 5.58 -19.43 2.92
CA ALA A 53 6.58 -18.46 2.54
C ALA A 53 7.50 -18.21 3.73
N GLU A 54 8.70 -18.81 3.71
CA GLU A 54 9.83 -18.32 4.51
C GLU A 54 10.41 -17.10 3.83
N SER A 55 10.58 -16.02 4.59
CA SER A 55 10.99 -14.71 4.09
C SER A 55 12.50 -14.68 3.81
N TYR A 56 12.88 -14.69 2.54
CA TYR A 56 14.20 -14.23 2.13
C TYR A 56 14.14 -12.73 1.89
N ALA A 57 14.96 -11.98 2.63
CA ALA A 57 15.18 -10.55 2.39
C ALA A 57 15.90 -10.41 1.04
N PHE A 58 15.18 -9.87 0.06
CA PHE A 58 15.69 -9.58 -1.27
C PHE A 58 15.54 -8.08 -1.49
N ASP A 59 16.66 -7.38 -1.63
CA ASP A 59 16.69 -5.95 -1.93
C ASP A 59 16.18 -5.72 -3.35
N ASP A 60 15.14 -4.89 -3.48
CA ASP A 60 14.48 -4.59 -4.74
C ASP A 60 15.39 -3.71 -5.64
N ILE A 61 15.79 -4.24 -6.79
CA ILE A 61 16.45 -3.48 -7.85
C ILE A 61 15.37 -2.74 -8.67
N ASP A 62 15.14 -1.46 -8.42
CA ASP A 62 14.20 -0.64 -9.22
C ASP A 62 14.91 -0.15 -10.50
N SER A 63 14.72 -0.89 -11.60
CA SER A 63 15.06 -0.38 -12.95
C SER A 63 13.89 0.43 -13.49
N GLY A 64 14.17 1.71 -13.73
CA GLY A 64 13.24 2.66 -14.33
C GLY A 64 12.94 2.37 -15.81
N ASP A 65 11.87 3.01 -16.26
CA ASP A 65 11.65 3.54 -17.62
C ASP A 65 10.47 2.99 -18.47
N ASN A 66 10.08 3.90 -19.36
CA ASN A 66 8.86 4.19 -20.10
C ASN A 66 8.40 3.21 -21.18
N GLY A 67 7.12 3.35 -21.59
CA GLY A 67 6.66 2.98 -22.94
C GLY A 67 5.24 2.41 -23.06
N GLY A 68 4.31 3.24 -23.56
CA GLY A 68 3.59 3.03 -24.83
C GLY A 68 2.41 2.03 -24.92
N ASP A 69 1.22 2.59 -25.12
CA ASP A 69 -0.08 2.00 -25.51
C ASP A 69 -0.08 1.05 -26.73
N VAL A 70 -1.07 0.13 -26.79
CA VAL A 70 -2.18 0.10 -27.79
C VAL A 70 -3.09 -1.14 -27.61
N MET A 71 -4.38 -0.82 -27.65
CA MET A 71 -5.70 -1.49 -27.50
C MET A 71 -6.03 -2.70 -28.44
N LYS A 72 -6.82 -3.70 -27.98
CA LYS A 72 -8.27 -3.95 -28.31
C LYS A 72 -8.79 -5.40 -28.12
N ASP A 73 -10.00 -5.47 -27.52
CA ASP A 73 -11.16 -6.40 -27.69
C ASP A 73 -10.96 -7.94 -27.45
N THR A 74 -11.78 -8.73 -26.71
CA THR A 74 -13.26 -8.78 -26.59
C THR A 74 -13.73 -9.77 -25.48
N LYS A 75 -14.80 -9.40 -24.75
CA LYS A 75 -15.97 -10.13 -24.17
C LYS A 75 -15.93 -11.52 -23.44
N ALA A 76 -16.60 -11.49 -22.27
CA ALA A 76 -17.55 -12.45 -21.64
C ALA A 76 -16.99 -13.77 -21.05
N ASP A 77 -17.44 -14.37 -19.93
CA ASP A 77 -18.61 -14.18 -19.06
C ASP A 77 -18.39 -14.90 -17.69
N SER A 78 -19.12 -14.46 -16.65
CA SER A 78 -19.61 -15.12 -15.39
C SER A 78 -18.85 -16.36 -14.80
N SER A 79 -18.67 -16.60 -13.49
CA SER A 79 -19.50 -16.33 -12.31
C SER A 79 -18.82 -16.88 -11.02
N ASN A 80 -19.12 -16.22 -9.89
CA ASN A 80 -19.36 -16.74 -8.52
C ASN A 80 -18.40 -17.73 -7.82
N VAL A 81 -17.96 -17.37 -6.59
CA VAL A 81 -18.20 -18.11 -5.32
C VAL A 81 -17.43 -17.45 -4.15
N ASN A 82 -18.15 -17.26 -3.06
CA ASN A 82 -17.77 -16.67 -1.77
C ASN A 82 -16.82 -17.54 -0.95
N ASN A 83 -15.93 -16.94 -0.14
CA ASN A 83 -15.86 -17.29 1.29
C ASN A 83 -15.06 -16.28 2.17
N PRO A 84 -15.38 -16.21 3.48
CA PRO A 84 -15.03 -15.13 4.42
C PRO A 84 -13.83 -15.48 5.30
N GLN A 85 -12.97 -14.49 5.60
CA GLN A 85 -12.03 -14.60 6.71
C GLN A 85 -11.55 -13.22 7.18
N GLU A 86 -12.43 -12.43 7.80
CA GLU A 86 -12.02 -11.24 8.58
C GLU A 86 -12.92 -11.09 9.80
N ARG A 87 -12.58 -11.80 10.89
CA ARG A 87 -13.27 -11.69 12.19
C ARG A 87 -12.35 -11.69 13.41
N ALA A 88 -11.03 -11.56 13.21
CA ALA A 88 -10.06 -11.64 14.30
C ALA A 88 -9.59 -10.27 14.86
N GLY A 89 -9.82 -9.16 14.14
CA GLY A 89 -9.37 -7.82 14.56
C GLY A 89 -10.33 -7.06 15.49
N GLU A 90 -11.60 -7.44 15.52
CA GLU A 90 -12.68 -6.66 16.15
C GLU A 90 -12.66 -6.77 17.70
N VAL A 91 -12.17 -7.88 18.24
CA VAL A 91 -12.23 -8.17 19.69
C VAL A 91 -11.19 -7.38 20.47
N ALA A 92 -9.99 -7.17 19.89
CA ALA A 92 -8.91 -6.44 20.56
C ALA A 92 -9.17 -4.94 20.67
N ALA A 93 -9.81 -4.34 19.67
CA ALA A 93 -10.18 -2.92 19.67
C ALA A 93 -11.28 -2.60 20.70
N LEU A 94 -12.28 -3.48 20.83
CA LEU A 94 -13.39 -3.31 21.77
C LEU A 94 -12.95 -3.39 23.24
N GLN A 95 -11.96 -4.24 23.54
CA GLN A 95 -11.48 -4.43 24.90
C GLN A 95 -10.69 -3.21 25.41
N LYS A 96 -9.94 -2.54 24.53
CA LYS A 96 -9.19 -1.31 24.83
C LYS A 96 -10.11 -0.10 25.00
N LEU A 97 -11.27 -0.08 24.33
CA LEU A 97 -12.30 0.95 24.46
C LEU A 97 -13.05 0.87 25.81
N ASN A 98 -13.25 -0.34 26.34
CA ASN A 98 -14.00 -0.56 27.57
C ASN A 98 -13.20 -0.23 28.84
N SER A 99 -11.87 -0.40 28.85
CA SER A 99 -11.03 -0.03 30.00
C SER A 99 -10.94 1.49 30.21
N LEU A 100 -11.01 2.28 29.12
CA LEU A 100 -11.05 3.74 29.15
C LEU A 100 -12.38 4.29 29.70
N LYS A 101 -13.50 3.58 29.50
CA LYS A 101 -14.81 3.97 30.04
C LYS A 101 -14.88 3.89 31.58
N THR A 102 -14.10 3.01 32.20
CA THR A 102 -14.14 2.79 33.66
C THR A 102 -13.37 3.88 34.42
N LEU A 103 -12.23 4.34 33.89
CA LEU A 103 -11.46 5.48 34.42
C LEU A 103 -12.23 6.82 34.31
N ARG A 104 -13.10 6.94 33.30
CA ARG A 104 -13.95 8.14 33.02
C ARG A 104 -15.02 8.42 34.08
N LYS A 105 -15.56 7.39 34.76
CA LYS A 105 -16.64 7.57 35.76
C LYS A 105 -16.15 8.13 37.09
N THR A 106 -14.89 7.88 37.44
CA THR A 106 -14.37 8.15 38.79
C THR A 106 -13.85 9.58 38.92
N PHE A 107 -13.28 10.17 37.86
CA PHE A 107 -12.76 11.54 37.88
C PHE A 107 -13.84 12.63 37.73
N SER A 108 -14.96 12.35 37.05
CA SER A 108 -16.03 13.34 36.82
C SER A 108 -16.88 13.65 38.07
N ARG A 109 -16.92 12.73 39.04
CA ARG A 109 -17.77 12.87 40.25
C ARG A 109 -17.15 13.71 41.37
N THR A 110 -15.84 13.84 41.43
CA THR A 110 -15.16 14.44 42.59
C THR A 110 -14.98 15.95 42.49
N MET A 111 -14.91 16.52 41.28
CA MET A 111 -14.80 17.98 41.08
C MET A 111 -16.14 18.72 40.94
N SER A 112 -17.25 18.01 40.71
CA SER A 112 -18.56 18.63 40.45
C SER A 112 -19.33 19.07 41.71
N ARG A 113 -18.96 18.63 42.92
CA ARG A 113 -19.73 18.93 44.14
C ARG A 113 -19.42 20.28 44.80
N ALA A 114 -18.22 20.84 44.62
CA ALA A 114 -17.82 22.08 45.31
C ALA A 114 -18.13 23.36 44.51
N SER A 115 -18.16 23.32 43.17
CA SER A 115 -18.37 24.50 42.31
C SER A 115 -19.84 24.88 42.09
N ASN A 116 -20.79 23.94 42.24
CA ASN A 116 -22.21 24.19 42.00
C ASN A 116 -22.81 25.22 42.98
N SER A 117 -22.38 25.22 44.25
CA SER A 117 -22.95 26.05 45.33
C SER A 117 -22.75 27.56 45.13
N PHE A 118 -21.61 27.98 44.57
CA PHE A 118 -21.30 29.40 44.34
C PHE A 118 -21.85 29.90 43.00
N SER A 119 -21.79 29.07 41.96
CA SER A 119 -22.31 29.38 40.63
C SER A 119 -23.83 29.59 40.60
N ASP A 120 -24.57 28.77 41.35
CA ASP A 120 -26.05 28.81 41.34
C ASP A 120 -26.58 30.08 42.04
N LYS A 121 -25.80 30.67 42.97
CA LYS A 121 -26.16 31.92 43.66
C LYS A 121 -25.78 33.18 42.89
N VAL A 122 -24.73 33.14 42.06
CA VAL A 122 -24.20 34.33 41.35
C VAL A 122 -24.66 34.40 39.89
N SER A 123 -25.00 33.26 39.26
CA SER A 123 -25.51 33.20 37.88
C SER A 123 -26.68 34.15 37.57
N PRO A 124 -27.67 34.38 38.45
CA PRO A 124 -28.80 35.26 38.14
C PRO A 124 -28.38 36.71 37.87
N LEU A 125 -27.30 37.17 38.51
CA LEU A 125 -26.80 38.55 38.48
C LEU A 125 -25.87 38.84 37.28
N LEU A 126 -25.51 37.82 36.50
CA LEU A 126 -24.60 37.95 35.36
C LEU A 126 -25.32 38.31 34.07
N SER A 127 -24.64 39.05 33.19
CA SER A 127 -25.05 39.20 31.79
C SER A 127 -25.13 37.82 31.10
N MET A 128 -25.90 37.71 30.01
CA MET A 128 -26.03 36.42 29.28
C MET A 128 -24.69 35.87 28.81
N LYS A 129 -23.73 36.74 28.45
CA LYS A 129 -22.36 36.32 28.13
C LYS A 129 -21.66 35.68 29.34
N GLY A 130 -21.82 36.26 30.53
CA GLY A 130 -21.29 35.69 31.78
C GLY A 130 -21.94 34.35 32.12
N LYS A 131 -23.28 34.24 31.98
CA LYS A 131 -24.01 32.98 32.19
C LYS A 131 -23.51 31.86 31.28
N VAL A 132 -23.36 32.13 29.98
CA VAL A 132 -22.85 31.16 29.00
C VAL A 132 -21.45 30.66 29.38
N GLN A 133 -20.55 31.55 29.80
CA GLN A 133 -19.22 31.15 30.24
C GLN A 133 -19.27 30.25 31.48
N VAL A 134 -20.08 30.61 32.46
CA VAL A 134 -20.27 29.83 33.70
C VAL A 134 -20.85 28.45 33.39
N TRP A 135 -21.87 28.37 32.53
CA TRP A 135 -22.44 27.10 32.09
C TRP A 135 -21.41 26.23 31.39
N SER A 136 -20.56 26.82 30.55
CA SER A 136 -19.49 26.10 29.85
C SER A 136 -18.47 25.53 30.83
N ASN A 137 -17.98 26.36 31.75
CA ASN A 137 -16.98 25.97 32.75
C ASN A 137 -17.49 24.88 33.70
N ASN A 138 -18.79 24.88 33.99
CA ASN A 138 -19.44 23.87 34.83
C ASN A 138 -19.89 22.62 34.06
N GLY A 139 -19.58 22.52 32.76
CA GLY A 139 -19.90 21.36 31.94
C GLY A 139 -21.41 21.09 31.84
N LYS A 140 -22.24 22.15 31.81
CA LYS A 140 -23.69 22.00 31.59
C LYS A 140 -23.93 21.41 30.20
N SER A 141 -25.00 20.62 30.04
CA SER A 141 -25.34 20.01 28.74
C SER A 141 -25.90 21.04 27.76
N ILE A 142 -25.81 20.72 26.46
CA ILE A 142 -26.43 21.51 25.39
C ILE A 142 -27.95 21.62 25.64
N ASP A 143 -28.62 20.54 26.00
CA ASP A 143 -30.05 20.53 26.31
C ASP A 143 -30.43 21.48 27.45
N PHE A 144 -29.60 21.54 28.50
CA PHE A 144 -29.80 22.48 29.60
C PHE A 144 -29.76 23.92 29.09
N VAL A 145 -28.79 24.26 28.25
CA VAL A 145 -28.64 25.60 27.69
C VAL A 145 -29.78 25.93 26.72
N LYS A 146 -30.20 24.99 25.86
CA LYS A 146 -31.36 25.17 24.97
C LYS A 146 -32.62 25.50 25.76
N LYS A 147 -32.87 24.78 26.87
CA LYS A 147 -33.99 25.04 27.80
C LYS A 147 -33.87 26.40 28.50
N GLN A 148 -32.70 26.76 29.00
CA GLN A 148 -32.51 28.04 29.70
C GLN A 148 -32.63 29.25 28.77
N LEU A 149 -32.24 29.09 27.51
CA LEU A 149 -32.43 30.09 26.46
C LEU A 149 -33.85 30.07 25.87
N LYS A 150 -34.71 29.12 26.26
CA LYS A 150 -36.10 28.96 25.78
C LYS A 150 -36.20 28.93 24.26
N LEU A 151 -35.23 28.29 23.59
CA LEU A 151 -35.11 28.34 22.13
C LEU A 151 -36.34 27.80 21.38
N ASP A 152 -37.13 26.96 22.05
CA ASP A 152 -38.38 26.37 21.57
C ASP A 152 -39.58 27.32 21.62
N LEU A 153 -39.51 28.39 22.41
CA LEU A 153 -40.61 29.34 22.62
C LEU A 153 -40.39 30.69 21.93
N LEU A 154 -39.18 30.95 21.43
CA LEU A 154 -38.80 32.22 20.82
C LEU A 154 -39.04 32.22 19.30
N THR A 155 -39.37 33.39 18.76
CA THR A 155 -39.47 33.62 17.31
C THR A 155 -38.78 34.94 16.92
N GLY A 156 -38.57 35.17 15.62
CA GLY A 156 -38.02 36.43 15.10
C GLY A 156 -36.64 36.81 15.66
N ASP A 157 -36.50 38.08 16.05
CA ASP A 157 -35.23 38.65 16.51
C ASP A 157 -34.78 38.09 17.87
N GLU A 158 -35.73 37.80 18.75
CA GLU A 158 -35.43 37.22 20.07
C GLU A 158 -34.79 35.84 19.94
N LEU A 159 -35.32 35.02 19.02
CA LEU A 159 -34.73 33.73 18.68
C LEU A 159 -33.31 33.94 18.13
N THR A 160 -33.13 34.86 17.19
CA THR A 160 -31.81 35.16 16.59
C THR A 160 -30.77 35.56 17.65
N GLN A 161 -31.16 36.34 18.67
CA GLN A 161 -30.26 36.75 19.74
C GLN A 161 -29.94 35.58 20.70
N ALA A 162 -30.94 34.81 21.12
CA ALA A 162 -30.75 33.63 21.97
C ALA A 162 -29.82 32.61 21.29
N LEU A 163 -29.96 32.47 19.98
CA LEU A 163 -29.13 31.62 19.14
C LEU A 163 -27.66 32.03 19.07
N LYS A 164 -27.35 33.34 19.13
CA LYS A 164 -25.95 33.80 19.25
C LYS A 164 -25.34 33.35 20.57
N HIS A 165 -26.11 33.39 21.66
CA HIS A 165 -25.65 32.90 22.96
C HIS A 165 -25.43 31.39 22.97
N TYR A 166 -26.32 30.64 22.33
CA TYR A 166 -26.15 29.21 22.09
C TYR A 166 -24.88 28.90 21.28
N ASP A 167 -24.68 29.58 20.14
CA ASP A 167 -23.51 29.37 19.29
C ASP A 167 -22.20 29.68 20.03
N ASN A 168 -22.18 30.73 20.86
CA ASN A 168 -21.06 31.05 21.73
C ASN A 168 -20.80 29.96 22.77
N PHE A 169 -21.86 29.42 23.39
CA PHE A 169 -21.73 28.33 24.34
C PHE A 169 -21.10 27.10 23.69
N VAL A 170 -21.59 26.67 22.53
CA VAL A 170 -21.06 25.50 21.83
C VAL A 170 -19.61 25.72 21.41
N THR A 171 -19.26 26.92 20.95
CA THR A 171 -17.87 27.28 20.61
C THR A 171 -16.92 27.11 21.81
N LEU A 172 -17.35 27.49 23.01
CA LEU A 172 -16.57 27.31 24.25
C LEU A 172 -16.45 25.84 24.67
N GLN A 173 -17.36 24.97 24.23
CA GLN A 173 -17.32 23.54 24.50
C GLN A 173 -16.35 22.79 23.60
N LEU A 174 -16.06 23.27 22.38
CA LEU A 174 -15.22 22.52 21.43
C LEU A 174 -13.84 22.16 22.01
N PRO A 175 -13.07 23.09 22.63
CA PRO A 175 -11.78 22.73 23.24
C PRO A 175 -11.92 21.78 24.42
N VAL A 176 -13.06 21.83 25.14
CA VAL A 176 -13.36 20.92 26.25
C VAL A 176 -13.62 19.51 25.70
N TRP A 177 -14.39 19.38 24.62
CA TRP A 177 -14.65 18.10 23.96
C TRP A 177 -13.38 17.47 23.40
N THR A 178 -12.54 18.26 22.73
CA THR A 178 -11.23 17.81 22.25
C THR A 178 -10.32 17.38 23.39
N ARG A 179 -10.22 18.17 24.48
CA ARG A 179 -9.41 17.81 25.67
C ARG A 179 -9.90 16.53 26.33
N ASN A 180 -11.22 16.33 26.37
CA ASN A 180 -11.85 15.14 26.91
C ASN A 180 -11.85 13.96 25.92
N LYS A 181 -11.24 14.13 24.74
CA LYS A 181 -11.13 13.12 23.68
C LYS A 181 -12.48 12.52 23.29
N LEU A 182 -13.51 13.36 23.17
CA LEU A 182 -14.82 12.91 22.68
C LEU A 182 -14.67 12.36 21.25
N THR A 183 -15.37 11.27 20.96
CA THR A 183 -15.43 10.74 19.59
C THR A 183 -16.36 11.60 18.72
N PRO A 184 -16.22 11.56 17.39
CA PRO A 184 -17.14 12.24 16.49
C PRO A 184 -18.62 11.88 16.76
N ASP A 185 -18.90 10.59 17.00
CA ASP A 185 -20.25 10.12 17.35
C ASP A 185 -20.77 10.70 18.67
N GLU A 186 -19.90 10.84 19.69
CA GLU A 186 -20.28 11.47 20.95
C GLU A 186 -20.59 12.95 20.76
N VAL A 187 -19.85 13.66 19.91
CA VAL A 187 -20.12 15.07 19.58
C VAL A 187 -21.42 15.21 18.79
N LEU A 188 -21.69 14.31 17.82
CA LEU A 188 -22.98 14.27 17.13
C LEU A 188 -24.13 14.06 18.12
N ALA A 189 -23.98 13.16 19.09
CA ALA A 189 -24.97 12.95 20.14
C ALA A 189 -25.17 14.21 21.01
N GLN A 190 -24.10 14.88 21.43
CA GLN A 190 -24.19 16.14 22.20
C GLN A 190 -24.92 17.24 21.43
N LEU A 191 -24.69 17.34 20.13
CA LEU A 191 -25.33 18.32 19.26
C LEU A 191 -26.77 17.93 18.85
N GLY A 192 -27.24 16.73 19.22
CA GLY A 192 -28.55 16.23 18.80
C GLY A 192 -28.61 15.89 17.30
N LEU A 193 -27.47 15.56 16.70
CA LEU A 193 -27.31 15.20 15.29
C LEU A 193 -27.28 13.69 15.05
N GLN A 194 -27.40 12.88 16.12
CA GLN A 194 -27.36 11.43 16.02
C GLN A 194 -28.50 10.90 15.13
N GLY A 195 -28.16 9.98 14.22
CA GLY A 195 -29.12 9.40 13.27
C GLY A 195 -29.31 10.21 11.99
N LEU A 196 -28.78 11.44 11.91
CA LEU A 196 -28.73 12.20 10.66
C LEU A 196 -27.55 11.73 9.81
N SER A 197 -27.71 11.71 8.49
CA SER A 197 -26.65 11.38 7.54
C SER A 197 -26.81 12.15 6.23
N GLY A 198 -25.77 12.12 5.39
CA GLY A 198 -25.78 12.74 4.06
C GLY A 198 -26.17 14.22 4.08
N THR A 199 -27.08 14.60 3.18
CA THR A 199 -27.57 15.97 3.05
C THR A 199 -28.33 16.44 4.29
N ALA A 200 -29.10 15.57 4.95
CA ALA A 200 -29.84 15.92 6.16
C ALA A 200 -28.92 16.33 7.32
N LEU A 201 -27.76 15.68 7.45
CA LEU A 201 -26.74 16.07 8.42
C LEU A 201 -26.10 17.40 8.04
N ILE A 202 -25.64 17.54 6.79
CA ILE A 202 -24.89 18.72 6.33
C ILE A 202 -25.75 19.99 6.35
N SER A 203 -27.04 19.87 6.04
CA SER A 203 -27.99 21.00 6.07
C SER A 203 -28.47 21.34 7.48
N ASN A 204 -28.19 20.51 8.49
CA ASN A 204 -28.57 20.84 9.86
C ASN A 204 -27.75 22.03 10.36
N ARG A 205 -28.41 22.98 11.00
CA ARG A 205 -27.77 24.19 11.50
C ARG A 205 -26.64 23.93 12.50
N ASP A 206 -26.80 22.91 13.36
CA ASP A 206 -25.81 22.57 14.38
C ASP A 206 -24.59 21.85 13.77
N PHE A 207 -24.65 21.44 12.50
CA PHE A 207 -23.53 20.82 11.78
C PHE A 207 -22.29 21.72 11.71
N LYS A 208 -22.44 23.05 11.66
CA LYS A 208 -21.31 23.98 11.67
C LYS A 208 -20.39 23.80 12.89
N HIS A 209 -20.97 23.40 14.03
CA HIS A 209 -20.22 23.17 15.27
C HIS A 209 -19.49 21.84 15.22
N TYR A 210 -20.12 20.81 14.67
CA TYR A 210 -19.48 19.53 14.38
C TYR A 210 -18.32 19.72 13.38
N ASP A 211 -18.51 20.51 12.33
CA ASP A 211 -17.47 20.80 11.33
C ASP A 211 -16.26 21.48 11.97
N ASN A 212 -16.49 22.45 12.85
CA ASN A 212 -15.41 23.14 13.56
C ASN A 212 -14.69 22.21 14.55
N PHE A 213 -15.42 21.34 15.26
CA PHE A 213 -14.84 20.30 16.10
C PHE A 213 -13.92 19.39 15.28
N MET A 214 -14.42 18.87 14.16
CA MET A 214 -13.67 17.92 13.33
C MET A 214 -12.39 18.52 12.74
N LYS A 215 -12.43 19.77 12.25
CA LYS A 215 -11.25 20.50 11.78
C LYS A 215 -10.18 20.65 12.87
N THR A 216 -10.60 20.90 14.11
CA THR A 216 -9.68 20.97 15.25
C THR A 216 -9.14 19.57 15.60
N GLN A 217 -10.01 18.57 15.59
CA GLN A 217 -9.71 17.21 16.01
C GLN A 217 -8.69 16.54 15.09
N ILE A 218 -8.80 16.70 13.77
CA ILE A 218 -7.82 16.13 12.82
C ILE A 218 -6.41 16.71 12.99
N LEU A 219 -6.30 17.98 13.40
CA LEU A 219 -5.00 18.59 13.71
C LEU A 219 -4.40 18.00 14.99
N VAL A 220 -5.23 17.69 15.98
CA VAL A 220 -4.79 16.99 17.20
C VAL A 220 -4.33 15.57 16.86
N TRP A 221 -5.10 14.82 16.08
CA TRP A 221 -4.69 13.50 15.58
C TRP A 221 -3.38 13.57 14.77
N GLY A 222 -3.21 14.62 13.97
CA GLY A 222 -1.96 14.93 13.27
C GLY A 222 -0.77 15.05 14.23
N LYS A 223 -0.93 15.84 15.29
CA LYS A 223 0.10 16.03 16.33
C LYS A 223 0.41 14.76 17.11
N GLU A 224 -0.62 13.96 17.43
CA GLU A 224 -0.48 12.69 18.15
C GLU A 224 0.04 11.54 17.27
N ASP A 225 0.35 11.79 15.99
CA ASP A 225 0.80 10.78 15.02
C ASP A 225 -0.15 9.58 14.92
N LEU A 226 -1.46 9.88 14.91
CA LEU A 226 -2.50 8.85 14.85
C LEU A 226 -2.31 7.98 13.59
N PRO A 227 -2.35 6.64 13.69
CA PRO A 227 -2.31 5.77 12.52
C PRO A 227 -3.48 6.04 11.56
N VAL A 228 -3.20 5.93 10.26
CA VAL A 228 -4.20 6.17 9.20
C VAL A 228 -5.43 5.27 9.35
N ASP A 229 -5.25 4.00 9.72
CA ASP A 229 -6.37 3.08 9.93
C ASP A 229 -7.25 3.47 11.11
N ASP A 230 -6.63 3.93 12.19
CA ASP A 230 -7.35 4.37 13.38
C ASP A 230 -8.22 5.60 13.06
N ALA A 231 -7.72 6.51 12.21
CA ALA A 231 -8.51 7.64 11.72
C ALA A 231 -9.74 7.18 10.91
N VAL A 232 -9.62 6.15 10.06
CA VAL A 232 -10.75 5.57 9.32
C VAL A 232 -11.81 5.03 10.28
N VAL A 233 -11.40 4.35 11.35
CA VAL A 233 -12.32 3.81 12.37
C VAL A 233 -12.97 4.93 13.17
N LEU A 234 -12.19 5.91 13.64
CA LEU A 234 -12.72 7.04 14.44
C LEU A 234 -13.70 7.90 13.66
N LEU A 235 -13.55 7.99 12.33
CA LEU A 235 -14.47 8.70 11.45
C LEU A 235 -15.70 7.85 11.04
N GLY A 236 -15.77 6.59 11.47
CA GLY A 236 -16.84 5.66 11.11
C GLY A 236 -16.81 5.20 9.64
N LEU A 237 -15.68 5.38 8.96
CA LEU A 237 -15.53 5.09 7.53
C LEU A 237 -15.19 3.62 7.24
N ASN A 238 -14.79 2.87 8.26
CA ASN A 238 -14.40 1.46 8.16
C ASN A 238 -15.55 0.54 7.74
N THR A 239 -16.80 0.91 8.04
CA THR A 239 -18.00 0.15 7.68
C THR A 239 -18.52 0.45 6.27
N LEU A 240 -18.00 1.51 5.63
CA LEU A 240 -18.42 1.96 4.31
C LEU A 240 -17.41 1.53 3.24
N THR A 241 -17.86 1.21 2.03
CA THR A 241 -17.00 0.81 0.91
C THR A 241 -17.29 1.60 -0.36
N GLY A 242 -16.30 1.69 -1.26
CA GLY A 242 -16.48 2.29 -2.60
C GLY A 242 -16.96 3.74 -2.53
N ASN A 243 -17.99 4.07 -3.32
CA ASN A 243 -18.55 5.42 -3.39
C ASN A 243 -19.25 5.82 -2.08
N ALA A 244 -19.91 4.88 -1.39
CA ALA A 244 -20.57 5.17 -0.11
C ALA A 244 -19.61 5.73 0.94
N ARG A 245 -18.35 5.30 0.94
CA ARG A 245 -17.31 5.88 1.81
C ARG A 245 -16.96 7.30 1.40
N LYS A 246 -16.83 7.58 0.10
CA LYS A 246 -16.47 8.91 -0.43
C LYS A 246 -17.57 9.95 -0.24
N ASP A 247 -18.83 9.49 -0.27
CA ASP A 247 -20.01 10.34 -0.12
C ASP A 247 -20.37 10.59 1.36
N ALA A 248 -19.69 9.90 2.29
CA ALA A 248 -19.89 10.11 3.72
C ALA A 248 -19.46 11.52 4.13
N ALA A 249 -20.25 12.18 4.97
CA ALA A 249 -19.95 13.55 5.44
C ALA A 249 -18.58 13.66 6.13
N ASN A 250 -18.13 12.57 6.79
CA ASN A 250 -16.85 12.52 7.49
C ASN A 250 -15.64 12.28 6.57
N TYR A 251 -15.85 11.88 5.32
CA TYR A 251 -14.78 11.53 4.40
C TYR A 251 -13.84 12.71 4.10
N LYS A 252 -14.38 13.94 4.02
CA LYS A 252 -13.56 15.14 3.82
C LYS A 252 -12.51 15.33 4.92
N TYR A 253 -12.84 15.00 6.17
CA TYR A 253 -11.89 15.13 7.28
C TYR A 253 -10.79 14.07 7.22
N TYR A 254 -11.09 12.88 6.69
CA TYR A 254 -10.08 11.87 6.42
C TYR A 254 -9.08 12.37 5.37
N GLU A 255 -9.57 12.98 4.27
CA GLU A 255 -8.69 13.56 3.25
C GLU A 255 -7.81 14.69 3.80
N GLU A 256 -8.39 15.62 4.58
CA GLU A 256 -7.63 16.69 5.23
C GLU A 256 -6.59 16.14 6.22
N PHE A 257 -6.96 15.13 7.01
CA PHE A 257 -6.04 14.46 7.92
C PHE A 257 -4.85 13.83 7.18
N LEU A 258 -5.10 13.10 6.08
CA LEU A 258 -4.05 12.51 5.26
C LEU A 258 -3.12 13.57 4.66
N GLY A 259 -3.68 14.67 4.16
CA GLY A 259 -2.90 15.78 3.63
C GLY A 259 -1.98 16.40 4.67
N ASN A 260 -2.49 16.63 5.88
CA ASN A 260 -1.71 17.17 6.98
C ASN A 260 -0.59 16.21 7.43
N GLN A 261 -0.86 14.91 7.49
CA GLN A 261 0.17 13.91 7.83
C GLN A 261 1.26 13.83 6.77
N LEU A 262 0.88 13.83 5.49
CA LEU A 262 1.83 13.84 4.39
C LEU A 262 2.80 15.01 4.48
N VAL A 263 2.26 16.23 4.65
CA VAL A 263 3.10 17.44 4.78
C VAL A 263 4.01 17.34 5.99
N LYS A 264 3.47 16.94 7.15
CA LYS A 264 4.24 16.81 8.40
C LYS A 264 5.39 15.82 8.29
N TRP A 265 5.14 14.63 7.76
CA TRP A 265 6.18 13.60 7.63
C TRP A 265 7.30 14.04 6.67
N LEU A 266 6.92 14.68 5.56
CA LEU A 266 7.90 15.24 4.61
C LEU A 266 8.71 16.40 5.20
N GLU A 267 8.08 17.29 5.98
CA GLU A 267 8.78 18.38 6.68
C GLU A 267 9.75 17.87 7.76
N ASN A 268 9.44 16.72 8.38
CA ASN A 268 10.32 16.06 9.34
C ASN A 268 11.50 15.31 8.69
N GLY A 269 11.56 15.26 7.35
CA GLY A 269 12.59 14.56 6.60
C GLY A 269 12.38 13.05 6.49
N ASP A 270 11.16 12.55 6.74
CA ASP A 270 10.85 11.14 6.50
C ASP A 270 10.99 10.82 5.01
N GLU A 271 11.59 9.67 4.68
CA GLU A 271 11.75 9.24 3.29
C GLU A 271 10.40 9.03 2.60
N VAL A 272 10.35 9.39 1.31
CA VAL A 272 9.12 9.30 0.51
C VAL A 272 8.56 7.88 0.51
N ASP A 273 9.40 6.85 0.43
CA ASP A 273 8.93 5.46 0.42
C ASP A 273 8.35 5.02 1.78
N ASP A 274 8.87 5.52 2.89
CA ASP A 274 8.32 5.30 4.24
C ASP A 274 6.98 6.01 4.42
N VAL A 275 6.89 7.25 3.94
CA VAL A 275 5.64 8.02 3.89
C VAL A 275 4.58 7.28 3.06
N LEU A 276 4.96 6.75 1.91
CA LEU A 276 4.08 5.93 1.05
C LEU A 276 3.71 4.59 1.70
N ALA A 277 4.59 4.00 2.51
CA ALA A 277 4.31 2.80 3.29
C ALA A 277 3.25 3.07 4.36
N ARG A 278 3.41 4.16 5.12
CA ARG A 278 2.46 4.62 6.16
C ARG A 278 1.09 4.97 5.56
N LEU A 279 1.06 5.52 4.35
CA LEU A 279 -0.16 5.77 3.57
C LEU A 279 -0.74 4.51 2.91
N LYS A 280 -0.11 3.34 3.07
CA LYS A 280 -0.47 2.08 2.40
C LYS A 280 -0.51 2.18 0.87
N LEU A 281 0.23 3.12 0.28
CA LEU A 281 0.41 3.21 -1.18
C LEU A 281 1.37 2.11 -1.66
N ASN A 282 2.30 1.67 -0.83
CA ASN A 282 3.16 0.49 -1.09
C ASN A 282 2.37 -0.82 -1.16
N PHE A 283 1.23 -0.91 -0.47
CA PHE A 283 0.34 -2.07 -0.56
C PHE A 283 -0.23 -2.26 -1.97
N ILE A 284 -0.54 -1.17 -2.68
CA ILE A 284 -1.01 -1.28 -4.07
C ILE A 284 0.12 -1.78 -4.96
N LYS A 285 1.33 -1.21 -4.86
CA LYS A 285 2.50 -1.68 -5.63
C LYS A 285 2.79 -3.18 -5.36
N ALA A 286 2.78 -3.59 -4.09
CA ALA A 286 2.96 -4.98 -3.69
C ALA A 286 1.83 -5.88 -4.23
N LYS A 287 0.57 -5.43 -4.18
CA LYS A 287 -0.56 -6.14 -4.78
C LYS A 287 -0.43 -6.29 -6.30
N LEU A 288 0.02 -5.26 -7.01
CA LEU A 288 0.27 -5.34 -8.45
C LEU A 288 1.31 -6.43 -8.75
N ARG A 289 2.40 -6.49 -7.99
CA ARG A 289 3.40 -7.56 -8.12
C ARG A 289 2.79 -8.94 -7.86
N VAL A 290 2.06 -9.11 -6.76
CA VAL A 290 1.40 -10.38 -6.42
C VAL A 290 0.38 -10.82 -7.48
N TRP A 291 -0.38 -9.88 -8.03
CA TRP A 291 -1.32 -10.17 -9.12
C TRP A 291 -0.60 -10.59 -10.39
N ALA A 292 0.51 -9.92 -10.74
CA ALA A 292 1.31 -10.29 -11.89
C ALA A 292 1.91 -11.69 -11.72
N MET A 293 2.49 -11.98 -10.55
CA MET A 293 3.02 -13.31 -10.21
C MET A 293 1.98 -14.44 -10.34
N LYS A 294 0.70 -14.13 -10.12
CA LYS A 294 -0.41 -15.08 -10.27
C LYS A 294 -1.05 -15.06 -11.66
N ASP A 295 -0.43 -14.36 -12.61
CA ASP A 295 -0.91 -14.14 -13.97
C ASP A 295 -2.36 -13.65 -14.02
N VAL A 296 -2.72 -12.74 -13.10
CA VAL A 296 -4.05 -12.14 -13.07
C VAL A 296 -4.21 -11.25 -14.30
N ASP A 297 -5.27 -11.43 -15.06
CA ASP A 297 -5.48 -10.64 -16.28
C ASP A 297 -5.75 -9.15 -15.95
N PRO A 298 -5.39 -8.22 -16.87
CA PRO A 298 -5.60 -6.79 -16.66
C PRO A 298 -7.04 -6.39 -16.36
N THR A 299 -8.04 -7.08 -16.91
CA THR A 299 -9.46 -6.77 -16.67
C THR A 299 -9.86 -7.12 -15.23
N THR A 300 -9.39 -8.24 -14.70
CA THR A 300 -9.55 -8.59 -13.28
C THR A 300 -8.84 -7.57 -12.38
N VAL A 301 -7.64 -7.11 -12.74
CA VAL A 301 -6.95 -6.06 -12.00
C VAL A 301 -7.71 -4.73 -12.05
N GLN A 302 -8.23 -4.34 -13.21
CA GLN A 302 -9.09 -3.16 -13.37
C GLN A 302 -10.30 -3.22 -12.42
N ASN A 303 -10.99 -4.36 -12.37
CA ASN A 303 -12.11 -4.60 -11.47
C ASN A 303 -11.69 -4.49 -10.00
N LYS A 304 -10.55 -5.11 -9.62
CA LYS A 304 -10.00 -5.04 -8.26
C LYS A 304 -9.53 -3.63 -7.85
N LEU A 305 -9.21 -2.78 -8.83
CA LEU A 305 -8.91 -1.37 -8.63
C LEU A 305 -10.17 -0.49 -8.61
N GLY A 306 -11.37 -1.09 -8.64
CA GLY A 306 -12.65 -0.39 -8.56
C GLY A 306 -13.08 0.32 -9.84
N MET A 307 -12.49 -0.04 -10.98
CA MET A 307 -12.77 0.56 -12.29
C MET A 307 -13.60 -0.36 -13.19
N GLY A 308 -14.33 -1.31 -12.60
CA GLY A 308 -15.13 -2.27 -13.35
C GLY A 308 -16.21 -1.58 -14.16
N GLY A 309 -16.36 -2.00 -15.42
CA GLY A 309 -17.32 -1.42 -16.36
C GLY A 309 -16.92 -0.06 -16.95
N LEU A 310 -15.83 0.58 -16.51
CA LEU A 310 -15.31 1.79 -17.13
C LEU A 310 -14.51 1.45 -18.39
N GLN A 311 -14.67 2.26 -19.44
CA GLN A 311 -13.96 2.10 -20.72
C GLN A 311 -13.62 3.48 -21.33
N GLY A 312 -12.67 3.49 -22.27
CA GLY A 312 -12.23 4.67 -23.00
C GLY A 312 -11.84 5.83 -22.07
N GLU A 313 -12.27 7.03 -22.42
CA GLU A 313 -11.95 8.25 -21.68
C GLU A 313 -12.42 8.22 -20.22
N ALA A 314 -13.54 7.54 -19.92
CA ALA A 314 -14.03 7.40 -18.54
C ALA A 314 -13.11 6.52 -17.69
N LEU A 315 -12.47 5.51 -18.29
CA LEU A 315 -11.46 4.69 -17.64
C LEU A 315 -10.17 5.49 -17.44
N GLU A 316 -9.69 6.16 -18.48
CA GLU A 316 -8.42 6.91 -18.46
C GLU A 316 -8.43 8.08 -17.47
N ARG A 317 -9.57 8.75 -17.30
CA ARG A 317 -9.74 9.85 -16.32
C ARG A 317 -9.89 9.35 -14.88
N HIS A 318 -10.03 8.05 -14.65
CA HIS A 318 -10.23 7.53 -13.30
C HIS A 318 -8.91 7.60 -12.49
N PRO A 319 -8.92 8.07 -11.22
CA PRO A 319 -7.69 8.26 -10.42
C PRO A 319 -6.82 6.99 -10.24
N ASN A 320 -7.43 5.81 -10.34
CA ASN A 320 -6.73 4.52 -10.23
C ASN A 320 -6.18 3.99 -11.57
N TYR A 321 -6.45 4.67 -12.70
CA TYR A 321 -6.00 4.23 -14.03
C TYR A 321 -4.47 4.11 -14.09
N LYS A 322 -3.75 5.05 -13.48
CA LYS A 322 -2.29 5.03 -13.37
C LYS A 322 -1.71 3.73 -12.76
N PHE A 323 -2.47 3.04 -11.91
CA PHE A 323 -2.05 1.77 -11.33
C PHE A 323 -2.31 0.60 -12.28
N LEU A 324 -3.43 0.63 -13.02
CA LEU A 324 -3.73 -0.35 -14.07
C LEU A 324 -2.75 -0.22 -15.23
N ASP A 325 -2.49 0.99 -15.68
CA ASP A 325 -1.49 1.28 -16.72
C ASP A 325 -0.09 0.83 -16.28
N ARG A 326 0.33 1.16 -15.05
CA ARG A 326 1.58 0.62 -14.48
C ARG A 326 1.58 -0.92 -14.44
N TYR A 327 0.47 -1.54 -14.06
CA TYR A 327 0.34 -3.00 -14.04
C TYR A 327 0.55 -3.57 -15.44
N ILE A 328 -0.16 -3.07 -16.44
CA ILE A 328 -0.08 -3.52 -17.82
C ILE A 328 1.35 -3.41 -18.34
N ARG A 329 2.00 -2.25 -18.12
CA ARG A 329 3.38 -2.00 -18.57
C ARG A 329 4.41 -2.88 -17.86
N LYS A 330 4.29 -3.08 -16.54
CA LYS A 330 5.28 -3.81 -15.73
C LYS A 330 4.94 -5.28 -15.45
N ARG A 331 3.80 -5.82 -15.92
CA ARG A 331 3.32 -7.16 -15.53
C ARG A 331 4.35 -8.26 -15.79
N PHE A 332 5.01 -8.23 -16.95
CA PHE A 332 5.98 -9.25 -17.32
C PHE A 332 7.25 -9.13 -16.48
N THR A 333 7.70 -7.91 -16.20
CA THR A 333 8.81 -7.66 -15.29
C THR A 333 8.52 -8.20 -13.89
N TYR A 334 7.32 -7.93 -13.35
CA TYR A 334 6.90 -8.44 -12.04
C TYR A 334 6.77 -9.97 -12.01
N GLN A 335 6.32 -10.58 -13.10
CA GLN A 335 6.30 -12.02 -13.25
C GLN A 335 7.70 -12.60 -13.20
N GLU A 336 8.60 -12.07 -14.03
CA GLU A 336 9.99 -12.51 -14.09
C GLU A 336 10.72 -12.29 -12.74
N ASP A 337 10.47 -11.17 -12.05
CA ASP A 337 10.99 -10.91 -10.69
C ASP A 337 10.48 -11.96 -9.70
N GLY A 338 9.18 -12.27 -9.74
CA GLY A 338 8.57 -13.25 -8.86
C GLY A 338 9.08 -14.67 -9.10
N MET A 339 9.27 -15.06 -10.36
CA MET A 339 9.84 -16.34 -10.76
C MET A 339 11.28 -16.48 -10.23
N LEU A 340 12.08 -15.41 -10.35
CA LEU A 340 13.44 -15.38 -9.82
C LEU A 340 13.45 -15.48 -8.28
N LYS A 341 12.58 -14.74 -7.59
CA LYS A 341 12.41 -14.80 -6.12
C LYS A 341 11.96 -16.18 -5.63
N GLN A 342 11.21 -16.91 -6.44
CA GLN A 342 10.81 -18.30 -6.16
C GLN A 342 11.92 -19.32 -6.46
N GLY A 343 13.06 -18.89 -7.01
CA GLY A 343 14.16 -19.77 -7.38
C GLY A 343 13.87 -20.66 -8.59
N LEU A 344 12.92 -20.30 -9.45
CA LEU A 344 12.61 -21.09 -10.65
C LEU A 344 13.80 -21.08 -11.61
N THR A 345 14.27 -22.25 -12.02
CA THR A 345 15.42 -22.37 -12.93
C THR A 345 15.04 -21.98 -14.36
N THR A 346 16.03 -21.69 -15.22
CA THR A 346 15.74 -21.47 -16.65
C THR A 346 15.01 -22.66 -17.28
N PHE A 347 15.32 -23.89 -16.85
CA PHE A 347 14.65 -25.09 -17.35
C PHE A 347 13.18 -25.19 -16.91
N ASP A 348 12.85 -24.72 -15.71
CA ASP A 348 11.45 -24.67 -15.26
C ASP A 348 10.64 -23.70 -16.12
N ILE A 349 11.22 -22.55 -16.46
CA ILE A 349 10.60 -21.58 -17.37
C ILE A 349 10.52 -22.13 -18.80
N TRP A 350 11.54 -22.84 -19.27
CA TRP A 350 11.53 -23.53 -20.56
C TRP A 350 10.37 -24.52 -20.70
N LYS A 351 10.11 -25.30 -19.63
CA LYS A 351 8.96 -26.23 -19.56
C LYS A 351 7.64 -25.48 -19.46
N MET A 352 7.55 -24.50 -18.56
CA MET A 352 6.33 -23.74 -18.29
C MET A 352 5.84 -22.96 -19.52
N LEU A 353 6.76 -22.38 -20.29
CA LEU A 353 6.46 -21.70 -21.55
C LEU A 353 6.30 -22.68 -22.73
N GLU A 354 6.51 -23.97 -22.50
CA GLU A 354 6.45 -25.02 -23.52
C GLU A 354 7.36 -24.75 -24.75
N VAL A 355 8.53 -24.13 -24.54
CA VAL A 355 9.42 -23.69 -25.63
C VAL A 355 9.85 -24.87 -26.51
N HIS A 356 10.02 -26.05 -25.91
CA HIS A 356 10.35 -27.31 -26.59
C HIS A 356 9.30 -27.75 -27.62
N ARG A 357 8.02 -27.33 -27.49
CA ARG A 357 6.97 -27.66 -28.45
C ARG A 357 7.04 -26.83 -29.73
N ILE A 358 7.76 -25.72 -29.68
CA ILE A 358 7.92 -24.83 -30.85
C ILE A 358 8.98 -25.43 -31.76
N LYS A 359 8.61 -25.62 -33.03
CA LYS A 359 9.51 -26.12 -34.08
C LYS A 359 10.76 -25.25 -34.15
N ASN A 360 11.94 -25.88 -34.20
CA ASN A 360 13.24 -25.21 -34.16
C ASN A 360 13.37 -24.10 -35.23
N THR A 361 12.83 -24.31 -36.43
CA THR A 361 12.90 -23.35 -37.55
C THR A 361 12.23 -22.00 -37.28
N VAL A 362 11.23 -21.94 -36.38
CA VAL A 362 10.49 -20.71 -36.05
C VAL A 362 10.62 -20.32 -34.57
N ARG A 363 11.34 -21.13 -33.78
CA ARG A 363 11.47 -20.91 -32.34
C ARG A 363 12.04 -19.54 -32.02
N LYS A 364 13.14 -19.16 -32.66
CA LYS A 364 13.88 -17.92 -32.37
C LYS A 364 13.07 -16.65 -32.65
N SER A 365 12.08 -16.71 -33.54
CA SER A 365 11.17 -15.59 -33.85
C SER A 365 9.87 -15.61 -33.05
N SER A 366 9.63 -16.64 -32.23
CA SER A 366 8.41 -16.74 -31.42
C SER A 366 8.43 -15.82 -30.20
N THR A 367 7.28 -15.29 -29.81
CA THR A 367 7.09 -14.49 -28.60
C THR A 367 7.40 -15.29 -27.33
N THR A 368 7.09 -16.59 -27.34
CA THR A 368 7.41 -17.54 -26.27
C THR A 368 8.92 -17.65 -26.04
N PHE A 369 9.71 -17.83 -27.11
CA PHE A 369 11.16 -17.85 -26.98
C PHE A 369 11.73 -16.50 -26.58
N ALA A 370 11.13 -15.38 -27.03
CA ALA A 370 11.51 -14.05 -26.57
C ALA A 370 11.31 -13.88 -25.06
N ALA A 371 10.19 -14.36 -24.51
CA ALA A 371 9.94 -14.38 -23.07
C ALA A 371 10.95 -15.25 -22.32
N TYR A 372 11.22 -16.46 -22.83
CA TYR A 372 12.26 -17.33 -22.29
C TYR A 372 13.63 -16.64 -22.26
N LYS A 373 14.04 -16.05 -23.39
CA LYS A 373 15.32 -15.32 -23.52
C LYS A 373 15.43 -14.15 -22.54
N ARG A 374 14.35 -13.39 -22.32
CA ARG A 374 14.34 -12.31 -21.31
C ARG A 374 14.59 -12.86 -19.91
N TYR A 375 13.92 -13.95 -19.54
CA TYR A 375 14.12 -14.57 -18.23
C TYR A 375 15.53 -15.12 -18.05
N VAL A 376 16.08 -15.81 -19.05
CA VAL A 376 17.48 -16.29 -19.04
C VAL A 376 18.43 -15.13 -18.76
N ASN A 377 18.29 -14.03 -19.51
CA ASN A 377 19.14 -12.87 -19.32
C ASN A 377 18.99 -12.27 -17.91
N LYS A 378 17.76 -12.15 -17.41
CA LYS A 378 17.50 -11.63 -16.07
C LYS A 378 18.15 -12.47 -14.97
N MET A 379 18.06 -13.80 -15.08
CA MET A 379 18.74 -14.70 -14.13
C MET A 379 20.26 -14.61 -14.26
N ASP A 380 20.79 -14.58 -15.48
CA ASP A 380 22.22 -14.42 -15.72
C ASP A 380 22.74 -13.12 -15.07
N ASP A 381 22.04 -12.00 -15.31
CA ASP A 381 22.39 -10.68 -14.78
C ASP A 381 22.35 -10.67 -13.25
N TYR A 382 21.36 -11.33 -12.65
CA TYR A 382 21.28 -11.49 -11.20
C TYR A 382 22.47 -12.26 -10.63
N ILE A 383 22.82 -13.41 -11.20
CA ILE A 383 23.96 -14.22 -10.74
C ILE A 383 25.28 -13.46 -10.89
N ILE A 384 25.46 -12.76 -12.01
CA ILE A 384 26.64 -11.93 -12.26
C ILE A 384 26.73 -10.79 -11.25
N TRP A 385 25.60 -10.13 -10.95
CA TRP A 385 25.52 -9.09 -9.95
C TRP A 385 25.87 -9.62 -8.54
N LEU A 386 25.36 -10.79 -8.15
CA LEU A 386 25.72 -11.42 -6.87
C LEU A 386 27.23 -11.65 -6.77
N LYS A 387 27.84 -12.23 -7.82
CA LYS A 387 29.29 -12.47 -7.85
C LYS A 387 30.08 -11.17 -7.72
N LYS A 388 29.67 -10.12 -8.45
CA LYS A 388 30.34 -8.81 -8.48
C LYS A 388 30.32 -8.13 -7.11
N ASN A 389 29.26 -8.35 -6.32
CA ASN A 389 29.09 -7.78 -4.99
C ASN A 389 29.50 -8.76 -3.87
N ASN A 390 30.24 -9.83 -4.19
CA ASN A 390 30.75 -10.81 -3.23
C ASN A 390 29.65 -11.55 -2.41
N TYR A 391 28.43 -11.62 -2.92
CA TYR A 391 27.37 -12.42 -2.34
C TYR A 391 27.52 -13.91 -2.69
N GLU A 392 26.98 -14.78 -1.84
CA GLU A 392 26.86 -16.21 -2.13
C GLU A 392 25.95 -16.42 -3.35
N ILE A 393 26.38 -17.29 -4.27
CA ILE A 393 25.63 -17.57 -5.49
C ILE A 393 24.74 -18.77 -5.26
N PRO A 394 23.41 -18.63 -5.37
CA PRO A 394 22.51 -19.77 -5.29
C PRO A 394 22.71 -20.71 -6.48
N ASP A 395 22.63 -22.02 -6.26
CA ASP A 395 22.65 -23.00 -7.34
C ASP A 395 21.30 -23.02 -8.07
N LEU A 396 21.13 -22.11 -9.03
CA LEU A 396 19.94 -22.00 -9.88
C LEU A 396 20.04 -22.86 -11.16
N ARG A 397 21.00 -23.79 -11.22
CA ARG A 397 21.15 -24.70 -12.35
C ARG A 397 20.17 -25.86 -12.19
N SER A 398 19.49 -26.20 -13.28
CA SER A 398 18.68 -27.41 -13.30
C SER A 398 19.53 -28.63 -13.67
N LYS A 399 19.45 -29.69 -12.86
CA LYS A 399 20.05 -31.00 -13.18
C LYS A 399 19.31 -31.72 -14.30
N ASP A 400 18.10 -31.29 -14.60
CA ASP A 400 17.22 -31.89 -15.61
C ASP A 400 17.28 -31.13 -16.95
N ALA A 401 18.15 -30.14 -17.08
CA ALA A 401 18.30 -29.33 -18.28
C ALA A 401 18.58 -30.20 -19.51
N THR A 402 17.69 -30.15 -20.49
CA THR A 402 17.83 -30.93 -21.73
C THR A 402 18.97 -30.39 -22.60
N PRO A 403 19.64 -31.23 -23.42
CA PRO A 403 20.66 -30.77 -24.37
C PRO A 403 20.18 -29.64 -25.29
N GLU A 404 18.90 -29.67 -25.67
CA GLU A 404 18.28 -28.63 -26.50
C GLU A 404 18.19 -27.27 -25.78
N GLU A 405 17.73 -27.26 -24.52
CA GLU A 405 17.67 -26.03 -23.70
C GLU A 405 19.07 -25.45 -23.46
N LEU A 406 20.04 -26.31 -23.13
CA LEU A 406 21.42 -25.90 -22.92
C LEU A 406 22.07 -25.34 -24.20
N TRP A 407 21.75 -25.91 -25.36
CA TRP A 407 22.19 -25.38 -26.65
C TRP A 407 21.63 -23.97 -26.89
N GLU A 408 20.34 -23.76 -26.70
CA GLU A 408 19.71 -22.43 -26.87
C GLU A 408 20.26 -21.41 -25.87
N LYS A 409 20.49 -21.80 -24.61
CA LYS A 409 21.15 -20.94 -23.62
C LYS A 409 22.55 -20.55 -24.05
N THR A 410 23.32 -21.50 -24.59
CA THR A 410 24.66 -21.23 -25.11
C THR A 410 24.61 -20.15 -26.20
N LEU A 411 23.64 -20.23 -27.12
CA LEU A 411 23.44 -19.19 -28.14
C LEU A 411 23.08 -17.83 -27.52
N ILE A 412 22.20 -17.80 -26.51
CA ILE A 412 21.86 -16.58 -25.78
C ILE A 412 23.12 -15.99 -25.13
N TRP A 413 23.91 -16.79 -24.42
CA TRP A 413 25.12 -16.36 -23.74
C TRP A 413 26.20 -15.82 -24.69
N THR A 414 26.42 -16.49 -25.82
CA THR A 414 27.31 -16.01 -26.88
C THR A 414 26.83 -14.65 -27.41
N SER A 415 25.53 -14.53 -27.70
CA SER A 415 24.96 -13.27 -28.22
C SER A 415 25.03 -12.11 -27.23
N ALA A 416 24.81 -12.40 -25.94
CA ALA A 416 24.86 -11.43 -24.85
C ALA A 416 26.28 -11.20 -24.32
N LYS A 417 27.29 -11.90 -24.88
CA LYS A 417 28.70 -11.84 -24.45
C LYS A 417 28.85 -12.04 -22.95
N ARG A 418 28.14 -13.01 -22.39
CA ARG A 418 28.20 -13.32 -20.95
C ARG A 418 29.64 -13.63 -20.53
N PRO A 419 30.07 -13.34 -19.30
CA PRO A 419 31.43 -13.62 -18.85
C PRO A 419 31.80 -15.10 -18.92
N ASP A 420 33.06 -15.38 -19.23
CA ASP A 420 33.60 -16.75 -19.37
C ASP A 420 33.37 -17.61 -18.13
N TRP A 421 33.69 -17.05 -16.95
CA TRP A 421 33.48 -17.71 -15.66
C TRP A 421 32.02 -18.08 -15.44
N TYR A 422 31.08 -17.22 -15.87
CA TYR A 422 29.65 -17.43 -15.68
C TYR A 422 29.15 -18.58 -16.54
N VAL A 423 29.57 -18.66 -17.79
CA VAL A 423 29.19 -19.75 -18.69
C VAL A 423 29.78 -21.08 -18.21
N LYS A 424 31.04 -21.08 -17.75
CA LYS A 424 31.67 -22.26 -17.16
C LYS A 424 30.93 -22.75 -15.91
N TYR A 425 30.57 -21.83 -15.01
CA TYR A 425 29.75 -22.09 -13.83
C TYR A 425 28.38 -22.69 -14.20
N SER A 426 27.68 -22.05 -15.14
CA SER A 426 26.32 -22.41 -15.56
C SER A 426 26.24 -23.76 -16.25
N LEU A 427 27.31 -24.18 -16.93
CA LEU A 427 27.44 -25.50 -17.56
C LEU A 427 27.93 -26.60 -16.60
N GLY A 428 28.18 -26.27 -15.33
CA GLY A 428 28.66 -27.23 -14.33
C GLY A 428 30.12 -27.65 -14.52
N LEU A 429 30.91 -26.85 -15.25
CA LEU A 429 32.30 -27.16 -15.58
C LEU A 429 33.29 -26.56 -14.57
N ASP A 430 32.80 -25.71 -13.66
CA ASP A 430 33.66 -25.07 -12.67
C ASP A 430 34.10 -26.05 -11.58
N GLY A 431 35.36 -25.94 -11.14
CA GLY A 431 35.96 -26.85 -10.16
C GLY A 431 36.24 -28.28 -10.63
N LEU A 432 35.95 -28.66 -11.88
CA LEU A 432 36.30 -29.98 -12.42
C LEU A 432 37.81 -30.09 -12.70
N GLY A 433 38.44 -31.19 -12.27
CA GLY A 433 39.81 -31.55 -12.65
C GLY A 433 39.91 -31.96 -14.13
N GLU A 434 41.13 -31.95 -14.69
CA GLU A 434 41.35 -32.12 -16.14
C GLU A 434 40.70 -33.37 -16.76
N ASN A 435 40.70 -34.49 -16.03
CA ASN A 435 40.11 -35.74 -16.51
C ASN A 435 38.57 -35.67 -16.56
N LEU A 436 37.94 -35.15 -15.51
CA LEU A 436 36.48 -35.00 -15.43
C LEU A 436 35.94 -33.93 -16.39
N LEU A 437 36.75 -32.90 -16.67
CA LEU A 437 36.40 -31.86 -17.63
C LEU A 437 36.27 -32.42 -19.04
N LYS A 438 37.18 -33.31 -19.46
CA LYS A 438 37.18 -33.93 -20.80
C LYS A 438 35.98 -34.87 -21.02
N GLU A 439 35.47 -35.45 -19.95
CA GLU A 439 34.31 -36.36 -19.97
C GLU A 439 32.96 -35.63 -19.83
N ALA A 440 32.98 -34.33 -19.50
CA ALA A 440 31.76 -33.57 -19.25
C ALA A 440 30.92 -33.39 -20.54
N PRO A 441 29.65 -33.82 -20.57
CA PRO A 441 28.78 -33.69 -21.74
C PRO A 441 28.58 -32.24 -22.23
N THR A 442 28.74 -31.27 -21.32
CA THR A 442 28.59 -29.84 -21.60
C THR A 442 29.87 -29.16 -22.11
N LEU A 443 31.01 -29.86 -22.15
CA LEU A 443 32.28 -29.31 -22.64
C LEU A 443 32.17 -28.82 -24.09
N GLY A 444 31.44 -29.55 -24.94
CA GLY A 444 31.21 -29.16 -26.34
C GLY A 444 30.51 -27.80 -26.46
N LEU A 445 29.55 -27.51 -25.58
CA LEU A 445 28.82 -26.23 -25.54
C LEU A 445 29.74 -25.09 -25.11
N TYR A 446 30.61 -25.33 -24.12
CA TYR A 446 31.57 -24.34 -23.67
C TYR A 446 32.59 -24.00 -24.78
N ASN A 447 33.10 -24.99 -25.49
CA ASN A 447 33.99 -24.78 -26.64
C ASN A 447 33.30 -23.96 -27.73
N TYR A 448 32.04 -24.28 -28.07
CA TYR A 448 31.26 -23.49 -29.01
C TYR A 448 31.13 -22.02 -28.57
N TYR A 449 30.80 -21.79 -27.29
CA TYR A 449 30.72 -20.43 -26.74
C TYR A 449 32.07 -19.69 -26.86
N ARG A 450 33.18 -20.34 -26.52
CA ARG A 450 34.54 -19.77 -26.61
C ARG A 450 34.90 -19.38 -28.04
N GLU A 451 34.60 -20.23 -29.01
CA GLU A 451 34.82 -19.91 -30.43
C GLU A 451 33.93 -18.75 -30.90
N GLY A 452 32.66 -18.73 -30.50
CA GLY A 452 31.75 -17.62 -30.78
C GLY A 452 32.20 -16.27 -30.22
N MET A 453 32.93 -16.27 -29.09
CA MET A 453 33.51 -15.06 -28.50
C MET A 453 34.77 -14.54 -29.23
N LYS A 454 35.43 -15.37 -30.04
CA LYS A 454 36.61 -14.98 -30.86
C LYS A 454 36.21 -14.32 -32.18
N LEU A 455 35.00 -14.57 -32.66
CA LEU A 455 34.53 -14.04 -33.94
C LEU A 455 34.09 -12.57 -33.81
N PRO A 456 34.40 -11.70 -34.79
CA PRO A 456 33.83 -10.35 -34.84
C PRO A 456 32.29 -10.44 -34.94
N PRO A 457 31.54 -9.45 -34.43
CA PRO A 457 30.09 -9.52 -34.38
C PRO A 457 29.51 -9.78 -35.77
N ILE A 458 28.79 -10.90 -35.92
CA ILE A 458 28.06 -11.22 -37.14
C ILE A 458 27.01 -10.13 -37.30
N ALA A 459 27.18 -9.27 -38.30
CA ALA A 459 26.14 -8.35 -38.71
C ALA A 459 24.90 -9.18 -39.03
N SER A 460 23.84 -9.01 -38.24
CA SER A 460 22.53 -9.58 -38.53
C SER A 460 22.08 -9.05 -39.89
N THR A 461 22.26 -9.84 -40.94
CA THR A 461 21.56 -9.63 -42.21
C THR A 461 20.07 -9.69 -41.91
N ARG A 462 19.40 -8.56 -42.17
CA ARG A 462 17.97 -8.34 -41.96
C ARG A 462 17.12 -9.25 -42.82
#